data_AF-E4NF51-F1
#
_entry.id   AF-E4NF51-F1
#
_cell.length_a   1.000
_cell.length_b   1.000
_cell.length_c   1.000
_cell.angle_alpha   90.00
_cell.angle_beta   90.00
_cell.angle_gamma   90.00
#
_symmetry.space_group_name_H-M   'P 1'
#
loop_
_entity.id
_entity.type
_entity.pdbx_description
1 polymer ?
#
loop_
_entity_poly.entity_id
_entity_poly.type
_entity_poly.pdbx_seq_one_letter_code
_entity_poly.pdbx_strand_id
1 'polypeptide(L)' 'MEMASGDSGAGGHDRTALDEIDLTGELMIAASASRAERLAAEQIDEVLLARRDPAPGEAD' A
#
# COMPACT_ATOMS: atom_id res chain seq x y z
N MET A 1 -10.25 36.89 3.90
CA MET A 1 -10.07 35.56 3.30
C MET A 1 -8.72 35.07 3.80
N GLU A 2 -8.77 34.30 4.88
CA GLU A 2 -7.58 33.82 5.59
C GLU A 2 -7.03 32.62 4.82
N MET A 3 -5.90 32.81 4.16
CA MET A 3 -5.14 31.73 3.53
C MET A 3 -4.40 31.02 4.66
N ALA A 4 -4.95 29.90 5.11
CA ALA A 4 -4.25 29.00 6.03
C ALA A 4 -2.93 28.60 5.39
N SER A 5 -1.85 29.23 5.82
CA SER A 5 -0.48 28.83 5.49
C SER A 5 -0.19 27.57 6.27
N GLY A 6 -0.65 26.44 5.74
CA GLY A 6 -0.24 25.11 6.18
C GLY A 6 1.08 24.74 5.52
N ASP A 7 2.15 25.44 5.85
CA ASP A 7 3.50 24.94 5.56
C ASP A 7 4.34 25.07 6.83
N SER A 8 4.88 23.95 7.29
CA SER A 8 6.13 23.85 8.06
C SER A 8 6.46 22.38 8.42
N GLY A 9 6.21 21.42 7.52
CA GLY A 9 6.59 20.02 7.80
C GLY A 9 6.27 18.96 6.73
N ALA A 10 5.47 19.30 5.71
CA ALA A 10 4.91 18.31 4.78
C ALA A 10 5.64 18.17 3.43
N GLY A 11 6.50 19.11 3.02
CA GLY A 11 7.00 19.16 1.63
C GLY A 11 7.90 17.98 1.18
N GLY A 12 8.54 17.27 2.11
CA GLY A 12 9.30 16.04 1.80
C GLY A 12 8.45 14.76 1.89
N HIS A 13 7.51 14.72 2.83
CA HIS A 13 6.57 13.62 2.98
C HIS A 13 5.55 13.56 1.84
N ASP A 14 5.14 14.72 1.31
CA ASP A 14 4.23 14.83 0.17
C ASP A 14 4.83 14.18 -1.09
N ARG A 15 6.13 14.38 -1.33
CA ARG A 15 6.84 13.74 -2.45
C ARG A 15 6.88 12.21 -2.29
N THR A 16 7.29 11.71 -1.12
CA THR A 16 7.33 10.26 -0.85
C THR A 16 5.96 9.61 -0.97
N ALA A 17 4.91 10.28 -0.49
CA ALA A 17 3.54 9.77 -0.58
C ALA A 17 3.06 9.71 -2.04
N LEU A 18 3.40 10.71 -2.85
CA LEU A 18 3.11 10.70 -4.28
C LEU A 18 3.86 9.59 -5.01
N ASP A 19 5.15 9.39 -4.70
CA ASP A 19 5.95 8.30 -5.28
C ASP A 19 5.37 6.92 -4.88
N GLU A 20 4.85 6.76 -3.66
CA GLU A 20 4.18 5.53 -3.19
C GLU A 20 2.84 5.28 -3.89
N ILE A 21 2.06 6.34 -4.16
CA ILE A 21 0.81 6.26 -4.93
C ILE A 21 1.09 5.79 -6.36
N ASP A 22 2.08 6.39 -7.01
CA ASP A 22 2.47 6.03 -8.38
C ASP A 22 2.91 4.56 -8.43
N LEU A 23 3.79 4.13 -7.52
CA LEU A 23 4.23 2.74 -7.41
C LEU A 23 3.06 1.78 -7.16
N THR A 24 2.13 2.15 -6.26
CA THR A 24 0.95 1.33 -5.96
C THR A 24 0.07 1.16 -7.21
N GLY A 25 -0.14 2.25 -7.97
CA GLY A 25 -0.89 2.22 -9.22
C GLY A 25 -0.27 1.28 -10.26
N GLU A 26 1.05 1.37 -10.44
CA GLU A 26 1.80 0.49 -11.36
C GLU A 26 1.66 -0.99 -10.97
N LEU A 27 1.79 -1.31 -9.67
CA LEU A 27 1.65 -2.68 -9.17
C LEU A 27 0.23 -3.22 -9.34
N MET A 28 -0.81 -2.42 -9.11
CA MET A 28 -2.21 -2.83 -9.35
C MET A 28 -2.46 -3.19 -10.82
N ILE A 29 -1.93 -2.37 -11.74
CA ILE A 29 -2.05 -2.63 -13.19
C ILE A 29 -1.29 -3.91 -13.55
N ALA A 30 -0.04 -4.04 -13.13
CA ALA A 30 0.79 -5.21 -13.40
C ALA A 30 0.15 -6.49 -12.84
N ALA A 31 -0.41 -6.45 -11.62
CA ALA A 31 -1.14 -7.56 -11.03
C ALA A 31 -2.41 -7.89 -11.81
N SER A 32 -3.16 -6.88 -12.26
CA SER A 32 -4.39 -7.09 -13.04
C SER A 32 -4.14 -7.71 -14.42
N ALA A 33 -2.99 -7.39 -15.03
CA ALA A 33 -2.53 -7.91 -16.32
C ALA A 33 -1.76 -9.23 -16.18
N SER A 34 -1.37 -9.61 -14.96
CA SER A 34 -0.68 -10.86 -14.68
C SER A 34 -1.56 -12.05 -15.04
N ARG A 35 -0.94 -13.08 -15.63
CA ARG A 35 -1.59 -14.36 -15.93
C ARG A 35 -1.68 -15.28 -14.70
N ALA A 36 -1.21 -14.81 -13.53
CA ALA A 36 -1.33 -15.54 -12.28
C ALA A 36 -2.81 -15.81 -11.96
N GLU A 37 -3.07 -17.00 -11.41
CA GLU A 37 -4.40 -17.36 -10.96
C GLU A 37 -4.79 -16.47 -9.78
N ARG A 38 -5.96 -15.83 -9.87
CA ARG A 38 -6.50 -15.06 -8.75
C ARG A 38 -6.98 -16.04 -7.69
N LEU A 39 -6.69 -15.73 -6.43
CA LEU A 39 -7.28 -16.44 -5.30
C LEU A 39 -8.81 -16.35 -5.39
N ALA A 40 -9.48 -17.43 -4.99
CA ALA A 40 -10.91 -17.39 -4.76
C ALA A 40 -11.21 -16.42 -3.60
N ALA A 41 -12.39 -15.80 -3.60
CA ALA A 41 -12.72 -14.75 -2.63
C ALA A 41 -12.60 -15.25 -1.18
N GLU A 42 -13.03 -16.49 -0.93
CA GLU A 42 -12.92 -17.17 0.36
C GLU A 42 -11.47 -17.43 0.82
N GLN A 43 -10.52 -17.52 -0.11
CA GLN A 43 -9.10 -17.72 0.18
C GLN A 43 -8.35 -16.40 0.43
N ILE A 44 -8.94 -15.26 0.01
CA ILE A 44 -8.34 -13.94 0.23
C ILE A 44 -8.28 -13.65 1.73
N ASP A 45 -9.35 -13.93 2.45
CA ASP A 45 -9.43 -13.69 3.90
C ASP A 45 -8.38 -14.51 4.66
N GLU A 46 -8.15 -15.77 4.29
CA GLU A 46 -7.12 -16.63 4.89
C GLU A 46 -5.72 -16.04 4.72
N VAL A 47 -5.38 -15.56 3.52
CA VAL A 47 -4.08 -14.93 3.25
C VAL A 47 -3.93 -13.59 3.97
N LEU A 48 -4.98 -12.77 4.02
CA LEU A 48 -4.96 -11.48 4.71
C LEU A 48 -4.77 -11.66 6.22
N LEU A 49 -5.41 -12.67 6.81
CA LEU A 49 -5.27 -12.99 8.24
C LEU A 49 -3.88 -13.58 8.54
N ALA A 50 -3.38 -14.49 7.70
CA ALA A 50 -2.05 -15.07 7.88
C ALA A 50 -0.91 -14.05 7.81
N ARG A 51 -1.08 -12.96 7.04
CA ARG A 51 -0.12 -11.83 6.99
C ARG A 51 -0.19 -10.91 8.20
N ARG A 52 -1.31 -10.91 8.92
CA ARG A 52 -1.51 -10.07 10.10
C ARG A 52 -0.97 -10.72 11.36
N ASP A 53 -0.86 -12.04 11.38
CA ASP A 53 -0.09 -12.74 12.37
C ASP A 53 1.40 -12.51 12.06
N PRO A 54 2.18 -11.88 12.96
CA PRO A 54 3.62 -11.75 12.73
C PRO A 54 4.18 -13.16 12.54
N ALA A 55 4.92 -13.36 11.45
CA ALA A 55 5.67 -14.59 11.29
C ALA A 55 6.49 -14.82 12.57
N PRO A 56 6.61 -16.06 13.09
CA PRO A 56 7.31 -16.37 14.34
C PRO A 56 8.85 -16.17 14.23
N GLY A 57 9.27 -14.95 13.90
CA GLY A 57 10.63 -14.53 13.59
C GLY A 57 10.79 -13.04 13.24
N GLU A 58 9.73 -12.23 13.17
CA GLU A 58 9.82 -10.78 12.91
C GLU A 58 9.59 -9.90 14.16
N ALA A 59 9.45 -10.51 15.34
CA ALA A 59 9.46 -9.81 16.62
C ALA A 59 10.90 -9.77 17.17
N ASP A 60 11.75 -8.91 16.60
CA ASP A 60 13.01 -8.45 17.21
C ASP A 60 13.12 -6.92 17.06
#